data_AF-A0A4Y7RBH1-F1
#
_entry.id   AF-A0A4Y7RBH1-F1
#
_cell.length_a   1.000
_cell.length_b   1.000
_cell.length_c   1.000
_cell.angle_alpha   90.00
_cell.angle_beta   90.00
_cell.angle_gamma   90.00
#
_symmetry.space_group_name_H-M   'P 1'
#
loop_
_entity.id
_entity.type
_entity.pdbx_description
1 polymer ?
#
loop_
_entity_poly.entity_id
_entity_poly.type
_entity_poly.pdbx_seq_one_letter_code
_entity_poly.pdbx_strand_id
1 'polypeptide(L)'
;MIKKGRGLASVFYPTGFNGGGDAETVSMRVKRDGCIDITNTISDLGQGLKMVTIQIAAETLGIGLENFTHDNTNTDTCSYSIGAAGSRSTYTVGNATIDAGKKLIELLKSYGAGMLHCDVSEVQYEKGKVFKESDPSQAVTLKDIGGDANPSGVPLIVAGGFRPPVAPYDPETGKGLPSRTVGWGATVADVEVDDETGIVKVENLYTCYDIGTVINRLSAQGQVDGGDIMGIGMALFEDLTPNYPESIDMQTSNYTDYIIPTFMDMPKHSEVQFHESYDPYGPYGAKGLGEMVNNTQPAAIVNAIYDAVGVLVESIPATPEKILRLLEEKGK
;
A
#
# COMPACT_ATOMS: atom_id res chain seq x y z
N MET A 1 27.54 5.79 29.93
CA MET A 1 26.26 6.09 30.64
C MET A 1 25.10 6.06 29.65
N ILE A 2 23.98 5.41 30.01
CA ILE A 2 22.78 5.43 29.17
C ILE A 2 22.04 6.77 29.29
N LYS A 3 21.78 7.40 28.14
CA LYS A 3 20.97 8.62 27.98
C LYS A 3 19.71 8.29 27.19
N LYS A 4 18.61 8.98 27.51
CA LYS A 4 17.32 8.79 26.84
C LYS A 4 17.00 10.02 26.03
N GLY A 5 16.42 9.83 24.85
CA GLY A 5 15.94 10.92 24.03
C GLY A 5 14.68 10.55 23.27
N ARG A 6 13.95 11.59 22.86
CA ARG A 6 12.73 11.49 22.07
C ARG A 6 12.84 12.37 20.84
N GLY A 7 12.52 11.79 19.67
CA GLY A 7 12.50 12.49 18.40
C GLY A 7 11.16 12.36 17.71
N LEU A 8 10.84 13.35 16.87
CA LEU A 8 9.65 13.40 16.03
C LEU A 8 10.08 13.65 14.59
N ALA A 9 9.41 13.01 13.64
CA ALA A 9 9.49 13.36 12.23
C ALA A 9 8.11 13.20 11.58
N SER A 10 7.87 13.97 10.52
CA SER A 10 6.64 13.89 9.72
C SER A 10 6.96 13.81 8.24
N VAL A 11 6.07 13.18 7.47
CA VAL A 11 6.19 13.02 6.02
C VAL A 11 4.84 13.30 5.37
N PHE A 12 4.90 13.78 4.14
CA PHE A 12 3.81 13.64 3.19
C PHE A 12 4.32 12.81 2.02
N TYR A 13 3.48 11.95 1.45
CA TYR A 13 3.88 11.04 0.38
C TYR A 13 2.82 10.99 -0.71
N PRO A 14 3.17 11.16 -2.00
CA PRO A 14 2.21 11.05 -3.09
C PRO A 14 1.74 9.60 -3.24
N THR A 15 0.45 9.42 -3.51
CA THR A 15 -0.09 8.14 -3.96
C THR A 15 -0.16 8.16 -5.48
N GLY A 16 0.56 7.27 -6.15
CA GLY A 16 0.70 7.29 -7.61
C GLY A 16 1.99 7.96 -8.07
N PHE A 17 2.28 7.83 -9.36
CA PHE A 17 3.42 8.51 -9.96
C PHE A 17 3.21 10.02 -10.03
N ASN A 18 4.29 10.76 -9.80
CA ASN A 18 4.28 12.21 -9.99
C ASN A 18 3.91 12.55 -11.43
N GLY A 19 2.94 13.43 -11.60
CA GLY A 19 2.41 13.80 -12.92
C GLY A 19 1.20 12.97 -13.36
N GLY A 20 0.85 11.89 -12.64
CA GLY A 20 -0.27 11.02 -12.94
C GLY A 20 -0.15 10.31 -14.29
N GLY A 21 -1.27 9.96 -14.89
CA GLY A 21 -1.32 9.27 -16.18
C GLY A 21 -1.00 7.78 -16.12
N ASP A 22 -0.66 7.26 -14.93
CA ASP A 22 -0.30 5.89 -14.64
C ASP A 22 -1.54 5.00 -14.57
N ALA A 23 -1.97 4.48 -15.72
CA ALA A 23 -3.18 3.69 -15.85
C ALA A 23 -3.04 2.25 -15.32
N GLU A 24 -4.17 1.66 -14.91
CA GLU A 24 -4.32 0.23 -14.64
C GLU A 24 -5.64 -0.29 -15.20
N THR A 25 -5.69 -1.60 -15.45
CA THR A 25 -6.88 -2.32 -15.89
C THR A 25 -7.06 -3.58 -15.06
N VAL A 26 -8.32 -3.91 -14.76
CA VAL A 26 -8.74 -5.11 -14.05
C VAL A 26 -9.81 -5.81 -14.88
N SER A 27 -9.66 -7.10 -15.11
CA SER A 27 -10.71 -7.91 -15.75
C SER A 27 -11.43 -8.77 -14.72
N MET A 28 -12.74 -8.94 -14.90
CA MET A 28 -13.57 -9.84 -14.10
C MET A 28 -14.32 -10.81 -15.00
N ARG A 29 -14.33 -12.10 -14.65
CA ARG A 29 -15.08 -13.15 -15.36
C ARG A 29 -15.94 -13.95 -14.40
N VAL A 30 -17.23 -14.09 -14.69
CA VAL A 30 -18.12 -14.98 -13.92
C VAL A 30 -18.03 -16.40 -14.47
N LYS A 31 -17.57 -17.33 -13.63
CA LYS A 31 -17.51 -18.76 -13.94
C LYS A 31 -18.89 -19.41 -13.86
N ARG A 32 -18.96 -20.65 -14.35
CA ARG A 32 -20.19 -21.48 -14.33
C ARG A 32 -20.78 -21.67 -12.93
N ASP A 33 -19.96 -21.72 -11.89
CA ASP A 33 -20.39 -21.88 -10.50
C ASP A 33 -20.80 -20.56 -9.82
N GLY A 34 -20.69 -19.42 -10.53
CA GLY A 34 -20.95 -18.09 -10.02
C GLY A 34 -19.73 -17.42 -9.35
N CYS A 35 -18.61 -18.13 -9.18
CA CYS A 35 -17.37 -17.53 -8.67
C CYS A 35 -16.73 -16.63 -9.74
N ILE A 36 -16.13 -15.53 -9.30
CA ILE A 36 -15.58 -14.47 -10.16
C ILE A 36 -14.07 -14.55 -10.17
N ASP A 37 -13.50 -14.75 -11.35
CA ASP A 37 -12.05 -14.64 -11.54
C ASP A 37 -11.68 -13.17 -11.80
N ILE A 38 -10.72 -12.65 -11.04
CA ILE A 38 -10.16 -11.31 -11.22
C ILE A 38 -8.75 -11.44 -11.77
N THR A 39 -8.42 -10.63 -12.79
CA THR A 39 -7.04 -10.55 -13.31
C THR A 39 -6.54 -9.11 -13.45
N ASN A 40 -5.27 -8.90 -13.12
CA ASN A 40 -4.47 -7.69 -13.38
C ASN A 40 -2.97 -8.08 -13.45
N THR A 41 -2.06 -7.26 -13.97
CA THR A 41 -0.62 -7.65 -14.06
C THR A 41 0.27 -7.07 -12.97
N ILE A 42 -0.29 -6.30 -12.04
CA ILE A 42 0.54 -5.66 -11.01
C ILE A 42 0.95 -6.68 -9.95
N SER A 43 2.25 -6.83 -9.77
CA SER A 43 2.82 -7.85 -8.89
C SER A 43 2.43 -7.63 -7.43
N ASP A 44 2.10 -8.72 -6.76
CA ASP A 44 2.04 -8.76 -5.30
C ASP A 44 3.42 -9.21 -4.80
N LEU A 45 4.15 -8.28 -4.19
CA LEU A 45 5.50 -8.44 -3.65
C LEU A 45 5.47 -8.81 -2.16
N GLY A 46 4.28 -9.06 -1.61
CA GLY A 46 4.05 -9.28 -0.17
C GLY A 46 3.25 -8.16 0.49
N GLN A 47 2.96 -7.06 -0.22
CA GLN A 47 2.16 -5.94 0.30
C GLN A 47 0.67 -6.26 0.42
N GLY A 48 0.19 -7.38 -0.14
CA GLY A 48 -1.18 -7.87 0.03
C GLY A 48 -2.18 -7.34 -1.00
N LEU A 49 -1.69 -6.95 -2.18
CA LEU A 49 -2.49 -6.39 -3.25
C LEU A 49 -3.61 -7.32 -3.74
N LYS A 50 -3.37 -8.64 -3.79
CA LYS A 50 -4.41 -9.61 -4.19
C LYS A 50 -5.62 -9.53 -3.27
N MET A 51 -5.36 -9.55 -1.96
CA MET A 51 -6.42 -9.52 -0.94
C MET A 51 -7.16 -8.18 -0.95
N VAL A 52 -6.44 -7.06 -1.05
CA VAL A 52 -7.03 -5.72 -1.18
C VAL A 52 -7.93 -5.63 -2.42
N THR A 53 -7.49 -6.18 -3.56
CA THR A 53 -8.30 -6.23 -4.79
C THR A 53 -9.58 -7.03 -4.59
N ILE A 54 -9.50 -8.20 -3.96
CA ILE A 54 -10.67 -9.03 -3.65
C ILE A 54 -11.63 -8.31 -2.70
N GLN A 55 -11.14 -7.65 -1.65
CA GLN A 55 -11.98 -6.89 -0.72
C GLN A 55 -12.72 -5.74 -1.40
N ILE A 56 -12.04 -5.01 -2.28
CA ILE A 56 -12.66 -3.94 -3.06
C ILE A 56 -13.72 -4.51 -4.01
N ALA A 57 -13.46 -5.64 -4.67
CA ALA A 57 -14.44 -6.30 -5.53
C ALA A 57 -15.66 -6.81 -4.74
N ALA A 58 -15.41 -7.43 -3.58
CA ALA A 58 -16.42 -7.92 -2.65
C ALA A 58 -17.33 -6.80 -2.16
N GLU A 59 -16.78 -5.66 -1.76
CA GLU A 59 -17.54 -4.46 -1.39
C GLU A 59 -18.37 -3.94 -2.56
N THR A 60 -17.77 -3.88 -3.76
CA THR A 60 -18.45 -3.37 -4.97
C THR A 60 -19.65 -4.23 -5.37
N LEU A 61 -19.54 -5.56 -5.22
CA LEU A 61 -20.56 -6.52 -5.63
C LEU A 61 -21.48 -6.95 -4.47
N GLY A 62 -21.13 -6.61 -3.23
CA GLY A 62 -21.85 -7.01 -2.03
C GLY A 62 -21.82 -8.54 -1.78
N ILE A 63 -20.77 -9.24 -2.20
CA ILE A 63 -20.65 -10.70 -2.02
C ILE A 63 -19.39 -11.06 -1.22
N GLY A 64 -19.37 -12.27 -0.64
CA GLY A 64 -18.27 -12.72 0.22
C GLY A 64 -16.96 -12.96 -0.54
N LEU A 65 -15.84 -12.87 0.19
CA LEU A 65 -14.47 -13.00 -0.34
C LEU A 65 -14.22 -14.39 -0.99
N GLU A 66 -14.90 -15.42 -0.49
CA GLU A 66 -14.85 -16.79 -0.99
C GLU A 66 -15.38 -16.95 -2.43
N ASN A 67 -16.08 -15.93 -2.95
CA ASN A 67 -16.63 -15.93 -4.30
C ASN A 67 -15.63 -15.43 -5.34
N PHE A 68 -14.37 -15.18 -4.98
CA PHE A 68 -13.37 -14.63 -5.88
C PHE A 68 -12.13 -15.52 -6.01
N THR A 69 -11.53 -15.52 -7.19
CA THR A 69 -10.13 -15.88 -7.40
C THR A 69 -9.37 -14.68 -7.96
N HIS A 70 -8.06 -14.63 -7.76
CA HIS A 70 -7.22 -13.53 -8.26
C HIS A 70 -5.91 -14.05 -8.83
N ASP A 71 -5.66 -13.73 -10.11
CA ASP A 71 -4.41 -14.04 -10.80
C ASP A 71 -3.73 -12.75 -11.32
N ASN A 72 -2.44 -12.65 -11.04
CA ASN A 72 -1.56 -11.59 -11.53
C ASN A 72 -0.19 -12.08 -11.98
N THR A 73 -0.10 -13.35 -12.38
CA THR A 73 1.19 -14.01 -12.58
C THR A 73 1.63 -14.10 -14.04
N ASN A 74 0.77 -13.75 -15.01
CA ASN A 74 1.04 -13.99 -16.43
C ASN A 74 0.57 -12.85 -17.35
N THR A 75 1.53 -12.20 -18.02
CA THR A 75 1.30 -11.10 -18.97
C THR A 75 0.54 -11.52 -20.24
N ASP A 76 0.53 -12.79 -20.61
CA ASP A 76 -0.23 -13.29 -21.76
C ASP A 76 -1.75 -13.32 -21.49
N THR A 77 -2.14 -13.30 -20.21
CA THR A 77 -3.52 -13.51 -19.77
C THR A 77 -4.11 -12.34 -18.98
N CYS A 78 -3.26 -11.40 -18.58
CA CYS A 78 -3.62 -10.27 -17.73
C CYS A 78 -3.42 -8.94 -18.50
N SER A 79 -4.19 -7.91 -18.15
CA SER A 79 -4.13 -6.59 -18.80
C SER A 79 -2.81 -5.86 -18.54
N TYR A 80 -2.36 -4.98 -19.44
CA TYR A 80 -1.14 -4.17 -19.25
C TYR A 80 -1.13 -3.40 -17.92
N SER A 81 0.03 -3.36 -17.25
CA SER A 81 0.30 -2.58 -16.03
C SER A 81 1.63 -1.85 -16.15
N ILE A 82 1.73 -0.74 -15.41
CA ILE A 82 2.95 0.04 -15.26
C ILE A 82 3.83 -0.50 -14.12
N GLY A 83 3.30 -1.41 -13.30
CA GLY A 83 4.01 -2.10 -12.22
C GLY A 83 3.74 -1.52 -10.82
N ALA A 84 4.27 -2.22 -9.82
CA ALA A 84 4.14 -1.90 -8.40
C ALA A 84 5.26 -0.96 -7.96
N ALA A 85 4.96 0.34 -7.89
CA ALA A 85 5.85 1.40 -7.40
C ALA A 85 5.05 2.67 -7.04
N GLY A 86 5.63 3.64 -6.32
CA GLY A 86 4.98 4.92 -6.00
C GLY A 86 3.70 4.77 -5.17
N SER A 87 3.64 3.73 -4.33
CA SER A 87 2.54 3.40 -3.43
C SER A 87 1.16 3.39 -4.10
N ARG A 88 1.13 3.10 -5.41
CA ARG A 88 -0.02 3.32 -6.29
C ARG A 88 -0.99 2.16 -6.40
N SER A 89 -0.58 0.96 -6.00
CA SER A 89 -1.28 -0.28 -6.36
C SER A 89 -2.70 -0.30 -5.83
N THR A 90 -2.91 -0.01 -4.54
CA THR A 90 -4.25 0.10 -3.94
C THR A 90 -5.09 1.15 -4.67
N TYR A 91 -4.51 2.32 -4.94
CA TYR A 91 -5.22 3.45 -5.57
C TYR A 91 -5.66 3.16 -7.00
N THR A 92 -4.75 2.69 -7.84
CA THR A 92 -5.00 2.52 -9.27
C THR A 92 -5.80 1.25 -9.57
N VAL A 93 -5.37 0.12 -8.99
CA VAL A 93 -6.06 -1.17 -9.14
C VAL A 93 -7.40 -1.15 -8.45
N GLY A 94 -7.50 -0.54 -7.27
CA GLY A 94 -8.74 -0.46 -6.53
C GLY A 94 -9.80 0.31 -7.30
N ASN A 95 -9.46 1.47 -7.87
CA ASN A 95 -10.39 2.22 -8.72
C ASN A 95 -10.75 1.46 -10.01
N ALA A 96 -9.79 0.80 -10.66
CA ALA A 96 -10.06 -0.06 -11.81
C ALA A 96 -10.98 -1.26 -11.45
N THR A 97 -10.85 -1.78 -10.23
CA THR A 97 -11.69 -2.86 -9.68
C THR A 97 -13.12 -2.37 -9.45
N ILE A 98 -13.30 -1.17 -8.92
CA ILE A 98 -14.64 -0.55 -8.76
C ILE A 98 -15.29 -0.35 -10.13
N ASP A 99 -14.55 0.16 -11.13
CA ASP A 99 -15.05 0.33 -12.49
C ASP A 99 -15.44 -1.03 -13.13
N ALA A 100 -14.60 -2.06 -12.96
CA ALA A 100 -14.90 -3.42 -13.43
C ALA A 100 -16.16 -3.98 -12.75
N GLY A 101 -16.28 -3.84 -11.42
CA GLY A 101 -17.43 -4.31 -10.66
C GLY A 101 -18.73 -3.63 -11.10
N LYS A 102 -18.72 -2.31 -11.32
CA LYS A 102 -19.89 -1.57 -11.84
C LYS A 102 -20.32 -2.07 -13.23
N LYS A 103 -19.36 -2.25 -14.14
CA LYS A 103 -19.63 -2.82 -15.47
C LYS A 103 -20.17 -4.25 -15.38
N LEU A 104 -19.66 -5.04 -14.43
CA LEU A 104 -20.14 -6.40 -14.20
C LEU A 104 -21.58 -6.41 -13.72
N ILE A 105 -21.95 -5.51 -12.81
CA ILE A 105 -23.35 -5.35 -12.34
C ILE A 105 -24.28 -5.09 -13.52
N GLU A 106 -23.94 -4.16 -14.41
CA GLU A 106 -24.76 -3.87 -15.59
C GLU A 106 -24.88 -5.07 -16.54
N LEU A 107 -23.78 -5.81 -16.76
CA LEU A 107 -23.81 -7.03 -17.56
C LEU A 107 -24.69 -8.11 -16.92
N LEU A 108 -24.60 -8.29 -15.61
CA LEU A 108 -25.42 -9.24 -14.85
C LEU A 108 -26.90 -8.85 -14.90
N LYS A 109 -27.23 -7.56 -14.73
CA LYS A 109 -28.61 -7.07 -14.85
C LYS A 109 -29.19 -7.35 -16.23
N SER A 110 -28.43 -7.05 -17.28
CA SER A 110 -28.84 -7.31 -18.67
C SER A 110 -29.13 -8.79 -18.92
N TYR A 111 -28.22 -9.68 -18.50
CA TYR A 111 -28.42 -11.13 -18.66
C TYR A 111 -29.57 -11.66 -17.79
N GLY A 112 -29.62 -11.25 -16.52
CA GLY A 112 -30.62 -11.68 -15.56
C GLY A 112 -32.04 -11.23 -15.93
N ALA A 113 -32.20 -10.04 -16.51
CA ALA A 113 -33.49 -9.59 -17.05
C ALA A 113 -34.01 -10.52 -18.16
N GLY A 114 -33.11 -10.98 -19.03
CA GLY A 114 -33.44 -12.00 -20.04
C GLY A 114 -33.94 -13.30 -19.44
N MET A 115 -33.27 -13.81 -18.39
CA MET A 115 -33.69 -15.01 -17.66
C MET A 115 -35.03 -14.82 -16.94
N LEU A 116 -35.31 -13.60 -16.48
CA LEU A 116 -36.54 -13.24 -15.77
C LEU A 116 -37.68 -12.82 -16.71
N HIS A 117 -37.43 -12.78 -18.03
CA HIS A 117 -38.38 -12.37 -19.06
C HIS A 117 -38.99 -10.98 -18.82
N CYS A 118 -38.15 -10.01 -18.49
CA CYS A 118 -38.53 -8.61 -18.28
C CYS A 118 -37.50 -7.65 -18.90
N ASP A 119 -37.79 -6.36 -18.90
CA ASP A 119 -36.85 -5.33 -19.32
C ASP A 119 -35.74 -5.13 -18.27
N VAL A 120 -34.56 -4.69 -18.71
CA VAL A 120 -33.42 -4.42 -17.81
C VAL A 120 -33.71 -3.28 -16.82
N SER A 121 -34.60 -2.36 -17.18
CA SER A 121 -35.06 -1.29 -16.29
C SER A 121 -35.98 -1.78 -15.17
N GLU A 122 -36.52 -2.99 -15.28
CA GLU A 122 -37.40 -3.59 -14.27
C GLU A 122 -36.63 -4.44 -13.23
N VAL A 123 -35.31 -4.58 -13.39
CA VAL A 123 -34.47 -5.36 -12.47
C VAL A 123 -33.50 -4.51 -11.67
N GLN A 124 -33.22 -4.97 -10.46
CA GLN A 124 -32.18 -4.44 -9.59
C GLN A 124 -31.12 -5.51 -9.30
N TYR A 125 -29.92 -5.05 -8.94
CA TYR A 125 -28.84 -5.90 -8.46
C TYR A 125 -28.61 -5.64 -6.98
N GLU A 126 -28.56 -6.70 -6.17
CA GLU A 126 -28.11 -6.63 -4.79
C GLU A 126 -27.41 -7.93 -4.39
N LYS A 127 -26.20 -7.81 -3.82
CA LYS A 127 -25.46 -8.90 -3.15
C LYS A 127 -25.42 -10.21 -3.97
N GLY A 128 -25.03 -10.10 -5.23
CA GLY A 128 -24.91 -11.25 -6.13
C GLY A 128 -26.24 -11.80 -6.67
N LYS A 129 -27.33 -11.03 -6.62
CA LYS A 129 -28.63 -11.40 -7.18
C LYS A 129 -29.17 -10.32 -8.08
N VAL A 130 -29.78 -10.72 -9.18
CA VAL A 130 -30.61 -9.87 -10.04
C VAL A 130 -32.06 -10.25 -9.81
N PHE A 131 -32.92 -9.27 -9.51
CA PHE A 131 -34.33 -9.52 -9.17
C PHE A 131 -35.25 -8.46 -9.76
N LYS A 132 -36.52 -8.81 -9.99
CA LYS A 132 -37.52 -7.83 -10.44
C LYS A 132 -37.87 -6.87 -9.31
N GLU A 133 -37.86 -5.57 -9.58
CA GLU A 133 -38.18 -4.54 -8.58
C GLU A 133 -39.63 -4.68 -8.07
N SER A 134 -40.55 -5.07 -8.94
CA SER A 134 -41.96 -5.28 -8.62
C SER A 134 -42.22 -6.52 -7.75
N ASP A 135 -41.33 -7.51 -7.78
CA ASP A 135 -41.42 -8.75 -7.02
C ASP A 135 -40.01 -9.34 -6.77
N PRO A 136 -39.34 -8.96 -5.67
CA PRO A 136 -38.00 -9.44 -5.35
C PRO A 136 -37.88 -10.96 -5.12
N SER A 137 -39.00 -11.68 -5.02
CA SER A 137 -38.97 -13.15 -4.98
C SER A 137 -38.59 -13.78 -6.33
N GLN A 138 -38.81 -13.05 -7.44
CA GLN A 138 -38.34 -13.40 -8.77
C GLN A 138 -36.91 -12.92 -8.94
N ALA A 139 -35.96 -13.79 -8.64
CA ALA A 139 -34.54 -13.49 -8.66
C ALA A 139 -33.72 -14.62 -9.29
N VAL A 140 -32.57 -14.25 -9.85
CA VAL A 140 -31.52 -15.16 -10.29
C VAL A 140 -30.21 -14.81 -9.59
N THR A 141 -29.48 -15.84 -9.13
CA THR A 141 -28.19 -15.68 -8.45
C THR A 141 -27.03 -15.66 -9.45
N LEU A 142 -25.83 -15.27 -9.00
CA LEU A 142 -24.60 -15.44 -9.80
C LEU A 142 -24.40 -16.86 -10.30
N LYS A 143 -24.79 -17.86 -9.50
CA LYS A 143 -24.69 -19.28 -9.89
C LYS A 143 -25.70 -19.65 -10.97
N ASP A 144 -26.91 -19.10 -10.92
CA ASP A 144 -27.92 -19.33 -11.96
C ASP A 144 -27.48 -18.67 -13.28
N ILE A 145 -27.06 -17.40 -13.21
CA ILE A 145 -26.55 -16.63 -14.36
C ILE A 145 -25.31 -17.30 -14.95
N GLY A 146 -24.29 -17.59 -14.13
CA GLY A 146 -23.07 -18.25 -14.59
C GLY A 146 -23.34 -19.65 -15.14
N GLY A 147 -24.24 -20.39 -14.49
CA GLY A 147 -24.63 -21.75 -14.84
C GLY A 147 -25.35 -21.84 -16.18
N ASP A 148 -26.10 -20.81 -16.56
CA ASP A 148 -26.82 -20.71 -17.83
C ASP A 148 -25.96 -20.10 -18.96
N ALA A 149 -25.27 -18.98 -18.68
CA ALA A 149 -24.51 -18.24 -19.68
C ALA A 149 -23.31 -19.01 -20.24
N ASN A 150 -22.51 -19.63 -19.36
CA ASN A 150 -21.26 -20.27 -19.76
C ASN A 150 -21.49 -21.46 -20.72
N PRO A 151 -22.39 -22.43 -20.45
CA PRO A 151 -22.71 -23.50 -21.40
C PRO A 151 -23.38 -23.01 -22.69
N SER A 152 -24.09 -21.89 -22.62
CA SER A 152 -24.74 -21.26 -23.77
C SER A 152 -23.77 -20.47 -24.67
N GLY A 153 -22.48 -20.44 -24.32
CA GLY A 153 -21.46 -19.73 -25.09
C GLY A 153 -21.51 -18.21 -24.93
N VAL A 154 -22.18 -17.71 -23.88
CA VAL A 154 -22.28 -16.27 -23.60
C VAL A 154 -21.18 -15.87 -22.61
N PRO A 155 -20.20 -15.04 -23.01
CA PRO A 155 -19.12 -14.62 -22.14
C PRO A 155 -19.60 -13.59 -21.12
N LEU A 156 -19.42 -13.89 -19.83
CA LEU A 156 -19.65 -12.95 -18.73
C LEU A 156 -18.32 -12.34 -18.29
N ILE A 157 -17.74 -11.50 -19.15
CA ILE A 157 -16.40 -10.91 -18.95
C ILE A 157 -16.48 -9.41 -19.13
N VAL A 158 -15.87 -8.66 -18.21
CA VAL A 158 -15.73 -7.20 -18.29
C VAL A 158 -14.29 -6.78 -18.00
N ALA A 159 -13.92 -5.61 -18.51
CA ALA A 159 -12.68 -4.91 -18.17
C ALA A 159 -12.99 -3.51 -17.62
N GLY A 160 -12.49 -3.25 -16.42
CA GLY A 160 -12.50 -1.94 -15.77
C GLY A 160 -11.14 -1.28 -15.87
N GLY A 161 -11.12 0.05 -15.98
CA GLY A 161 -9.89 0.80 -16.13
C GLY A 161 -9.90 2.07 -15.29
N PHE A 162 -8.74 2.43 -14.79
CA PHE A 162 -8.54 3.71 -14.11
C PHE A 162 -7.22 4.32 -14.53
N ARG A 163 -7.25 5.62 -14.81
CA ARG A 163 -6.07 6.42 -15.11
C ARG A 163 -6.16 7.72 -14.32
N PRO A 164 -5.25 7.96 -13.36
CA PRO A 164 -5.15 9.26 -12.73
C PRO A 164 -4.95 10.34 -13.80
N PRO A 165 -5.64 11.48 -13.71
CA PRO A 165 -5.51 12.54 -14.70
C PRO A 165 -4.05 13.03 -14.75
N VAL A 166 -3.53 13.25 -15.95
CA VAL A 166 -2.20 13.84 -16.13
C VAL A 166 -2.22 15.25 -15.55
N ALA A 167 -1.31 15.53 -14.62
CA ALA A 167 -1.18 16.84 -14.01
C ALA A 167 -0.39 17.75 -14.97
N PRO A 168 -0.96 18.87 -15.45
CA PRO A 168 -0.18 19.85 -16.16
C PRO A 168 0.83 20.48 -15.19
N TYR A 169 2.04 20.72 -15.68
CA TYR A 169 3.05 21.50 -14.99
C TYR A 169 3.54 22.63 -15.89
N ASP A 170 3.94 23.74 -15.27
CA ASP A 170 4.64 24.82 -15.95
C ASP A 170 6.09 24.38 -16.21
N PRO A 171 6.54 24.30 -17.48
CA PRO A 171 7.87 23.81 -17.82
C PRO A 171 9.00 24.76 -17.38
N GLU A 172 8.72 26.05 -17.19
CA GLU A 172 9.72 27.04 -16.76
C GLU A 172 9.84 27.08 -15.24
N THR A 173 8.72 26.99 -14.52
CA THR A 173 8.69 27.14 -13.05
C THR A 173 8.57 25.83 -12.27
N GLY A 174 8.21 24.73 -12.93
CA GLY A 174 7.90 23.44 -12.29
C GLY A 174 6.58 23.43 -11.50
N LYS A 175 5.80 24.53 -11.53
CA LYS A 175 4.56 24.64 -10.75
C LYS A 175 3.49 23.71 -11.32
N GLY A 176 2.89 22.88 -10.47
CA GLY A 176 1.81 21.97 -10.83
C GLY A 176 1.15 21.34 -9.61
N LEU A 177 0.18 20.47 -9.85
CA LEU A 177 -0.43 19.61 -8.83
C LEU A 177 -0.06 18.14 -9.15
N PRO A 178 1.18 17.72 -8.85
CA PRO A 178 1.75 16.47 -9.36
C PRO A 178 1.08 15.21 -8.81
N SER A 179 0.35 15.32 -7.69
CA SER A 179 -0.41 14.22 -7.11
C SER A 179 -1.81 14.68 -6.71
N ARG A 180 -2.80 13.81 -6.91
CA ARG A 180 -4.21 14.03 -6.54
C ARG A 180 -4.54 13.52 -5.14
N THR A 181 -3.73 12.59 -4.64
CA THR A 181 -3.96 11.87 -3.40
C THR A 181 -2.64 11.84 -2.65
N VAL A 182 -2.62 12.42 -1.46
CA VAL A 182 -1.41 12.53 -0.63
C VAL A 182 -1.69 11.90 0.73
N GLY A 183 -0.82 10.95 1.10
CA GLY A 183 -0.77 10.38 2.44
C GLY A 183 0.09 11.25 3.35
N TRP A 184 -0.22 11.23 4.64
CA TRP A 184 0.56 11.92 5.66
C TRP A 184 0.99 10.93 6.72
N GLY A 185 2.16 11.15 7.32
CA GLY A 185 2.69 10.30 8.36
C GLY A 185 3.43 11.11 9.41
N ALA A 186 3.42 10.62 10.64
CA ALA A 186 4.30 11.11 11.69
C ALA A 186 4.78 9.94 12.56
N THR A 187 6.03 10.02 13.00
CA THR A 187 6.64 9.03 13.88
C THR A 187 7.31 9.73 15.05
N VAL A 188 7.04 9.24 16.26
CA VAL A 188 7.80 9.53 17.47
C VAL A 188 8.67 8.32 17.80
N ALA A 189 9.96 8.55 18.00
CA ALA A 189 10.91 7.52 18.42
C ALA A 189 11.46 7.85 19.81
N ASP A 190 11.43 6.85 20.70
CA ASP A 190 12.17 6.87 21.97
C ASP A 190 13.43 6.03 21.84
N VAL A 191 14.58 6.58 22.20
CA VAL A 191 15.87 5.87 22.13
C VAL A 191 16.62 5.89 23.46
N GLU A 192 17.43 4.86 23.66
CA GLU A 192 18.52 4.82 24.63
C GLU A 192 19.85 4.89 23.88
N VAL A 193 20.72 5.83 24.25
CA VAL A 193 22.07 5.99 23.70
C VAL A 193 23.08 5.74 24.81
N ASP A 194 24.00 4.80 24.60
CA ASP A 194 25.14 4.62 25.49
C ASP A 194 26.29 5.55 25.08
N ASP A 195 26.55 6.59 25.87
CA ASP A 195 27.60 7.57 25.57
C ASP A 195 29.03 7.04 25.75
N GLU A 196 29.22 5.80 26.21
CA GLU A 196 30.52 5.13 26.27
C GLU A 196 30.81 4.24 25.06
N THR A 197 29.77 3.72 24.39
CA THR A 197 29.92 2.79 23.25
C THR A 197 29.36 3.33 21.94
N GLY A 198 28.56 4.40 21.98
CA GLY A 198 27.83 4.94 20.83
C GLY A 198 26.63 4.08 20.41
N ILE A 199 26.36 2.96 21.09
CA ILE A 199 25.25 2.08 20.73
C ILE A 199 23.92 2.78 20.99
N VAL A 200 23.04 2.75 19.99
CA VAL A 200 21.68 3.27 20.06
C VAL A 200 20.71 2.11 20.05
N LYS A 201 19.75 2.16 20.97
CA LYS A 201 18.64 1.23 21.02
C LYS A 201 17.32 1.97 20.87
N VAL A 202 16.51 1.56 19.91
CA VAL A 202 15.15 2.08 19.74
C VAL A 202 14.25 1.34 20.72
N GLU A 203 13.69 2.07 21.69
CA GLU A 203 12.86 1.48 22.74
C GLU A 203 11.39 1.45 22.33
N ASN A 204 10.89 2.57 21.78
CA ASN A 204 9.50 2.69 21.33
C ASN A 204 9.40 3.41 19.99
N LEU A 205 8.44 2.98 19.16
CA LEU A 205 7.98 3.71 17.98
C LEU A 205 6.46 3.95 18.10
N TYR A 206 6.05 5.19 17.91
CA TYR A 206 4.64 5.57 17.81
C TYR A 206 4.42 6.24 16.46
N THR A 207 3.66 5.60 15.59
CA THR A 207 3.41 6.06 14.23
C THR A 207 1.95 6.43 14.04
N CYS A 208 1.68 7.44 13.22
CA CYS A 208 0.35 7.78 12.78
C CYS A 208 0.37 8.03 11.28
N TYR A 209 -0.50 7.34 10.53
CA TYR A 209 -0.60 7.51 9.08
C TYR A 209 -2.03 7.88 8.66
N ASP A 210 -2.15 8.97 7.91
CA ASP A 210 -3.33 9.26 7.10
C ASP A 210 -3.20 8.55 5.75
N ILE A 211 -3.87 7.40 5.65
CA ILE A 211 -4.04 6.66 4.39
C ILE A 211 -5.49 6.64 3.92
N GLY A 212 -6.29 7.59 4.41
CA GLY A 212 -7.72 7.59 4.23
C GLY A 212 -8.38 6.32 4.78
N THR A 213 -9.17 5.65 3.96
CA THR A 213 -9.82 4.39 4.34
C THR A 213 -8.84 3.21 4.36
N VAL A 214 -8.72 2.55 5.50
CA VAL A 214 -7.92 1.33 5.64
C VAL A 214 -8.69 0.12 5.09
N ILE A 215 -8.35 -0.33 3.88
CA ILE A 215 -9.00 -1.50 3.26
C ILE A 215 -8.75 -2.79 4.04
N ASN A 216 -7.49 -3.02 4.43
CA ASN A 216 -7.08 -4.20 5.18
C ASN A 216 -6.18 -3.81 6.35
N ARG A 217 -6.72 -3.84 7.58
CA ARG A 217 -5.98 -3.45 8.78
C ARG A 217 -4.80 -4.38 9.09
N LEU A 218 -4.92 -5.68 8.79
CA LEU A 218 -3.84 -6.65 9.04
C LEU A 218 -2.67 -6.40 8.09
N SER A 219 -2.93 -6.25 6.79
CA SER A 219 -1.88 -5.93 5.81
C SER A 219 -1.28 -4.54 6.05
N ALA A 220 -2.10 -3.56 6.46
CA ALA A 220 -1.61 -2.24 6.81
C ALA A 220 -0.68 -2.27 8.02
N GLN A 221 -1.02 -3.03 9.07
CA GLN A 221 -0.12 -3.26 10.21
C GLN A 221 1.18 -3.92 9.76
N GLY A 222 1.12 -4.99 8.97
CA GLY A 222 2.32 -5.69 8.49
C GLY A 222 3.23 -4.80 7.62
N GLN A 223 2.65 -3.87 6.84
CA GLN A 223 3.43 -2.85 6.14
C GLN A 223 4.16 -1.91 7.11
N VAL A 224 3.51 -1.50 8.19
CA VAL A 224 4.12 -0.64 9.21
C VAL A 224 5.22 -1.39 9.96
N ASP A 225 4.99 -2.64 10.36
CA ASP A 225 6.01 -3.46 11.04
C ASP A 225 7.26 -3.64 10.16
N GLY A 226 7.06 -3.89 8.86
CA GLY A 226 8.14 -3.95 7.87
C GLY A 226 8.82 -2.59 7.64
N GLY A 227 8.04 -1.50 7.65
CA GLY A 227 8.54 -0.14 7.54
C GLY A 227 9.38 0.29 8.74
N ASP A 228 8.97 -0.10 9.95
CA ASP A 228 9.69 0.17 11.20
C ASP A 228 11.07 -0.49 11.19
N ILE A 229 11.16 -1.78 10.85
CA ILE A 229 12.45 -2.47 10.81
C ILE A 229 13.36 -1.90 9.72
N MET A 230 12.83 -1.58 8.52
CA MET A 230 13.62 -0.92 7.47
C MET A 230 14.09 0.47 7.89
N GLY A 231 13.23 1.23 8.57
CA GLY A 231 13.54 2.55 9.08
C GLY A 231 14.63 2.53 10.16
N ILE A 232 14.59 1.53 11.04
CA ILE A 232 15.66 1.27 12.03
C ILE A 232 16.96 0.90 11.32
N GLY A 233 16.90 0.02 10.32
CA GLY A 233 18.01 -0.38 9.47
C GLY A 233 18.72 0.81 8.84
N MET A 234 17.97 1.62 8.10
CA MET A 234 18.47 2.83 7.46
C MET A 234 19.04 3.85 8.47
N ALA A 235 18.45 3.93 9.67
CA ALA A 235 18.91 4.85 10.70
C ALA A 235 20.23 4.44 11.34
N LEU A 236 20.44 3.14 11.60
CA LEU A 236 21.46 2.66 12.54
C LEU A 236 22.44 1.63 11.98
N PHE A 237 22.08 0.90 10.91
CA PHE A 237 22.80 -0.32 10.51
C PHE A 237 23.22 -0.36 9.04
N GLU A 238 22.32 -0.04 8.11
CA GLU A 238 22.49 -0.31 6.68
C GLU A 238 23.46 0.68 6.03
N ASP A 239 24.70 0.25 5.80
CA ASP A 239 25.76 1.00 5.14
C ASP A 239 26.35 0.17 3.99
N LEU A 240 26.40 0.75 2.78
CA LEU A 240 27.03 0.11 1.62
C LEU A 240 28.56 0.19 1.67
N THR A 241 29.12 1.12 2.44
CA THR A 241 30.56 1.37 2.59
C THR A 241 30.93 1.51 4.08
N PRO A 242 30.73 0.47 4.91
CA PRO A 242 30.85 0.57 6.36
C PRO A 242 32.30 0.76 6.87
N ASN A 243 33.29 0.61 5.99
CA ASN A 243 34.70 0.69 6.34
C ASN A 243 35.21 2.13 6.27
N TYR A 244 36.06 2.52 7.24
CA TYR A 244 36.77 3.79 7.21
C TYR A 244 38.21 3.63 6.67
N PRO A 245 38.67 4.50 5.75
CA PRO A 245 37.90 5.54 5.07
C PRO A 245 36.90 4.96 4.07
N GLU A 246 35.79 5.68 3.84
CA GLU A 246 34.76 5.29 2.87
C GLU A 246 35.39 5.10 1.47
N SER A 247 35.18 3.92 0.89
CA SER A 247 35.68 3.59 -0.45
C SER A 247 34.75 2.61 -1.16
N ILE A 248 34.45 2.88 -2.42
CA ILE A 248 33.67 2.00 -3.28
C ILE A 248 34.36 0.63 -3.49
N ASP A 249 35.69 0.59 -3.42
CA ASP A 249 36.47 -0.65 -3.52
C ASP A 249 36.28 -1.55 -2.28
N MET A 250 35.73 -1.00 -1.19
CA MET A 250 35.44 -1.68 0.06
C MET A 250 33.94 -1.81 0.32
N GLN A 251 33.11 -1.73 -0.73
CA GLN A 251 31.67 -1.89 -0.61
C GLN A 251 31.30 -3.28 -0.10
N THR A 252 30.19 -3.35 0.64
CA THR A 252 29.65 -4.62 1.14
C THR A 252 29.30 -5.56 -0.01
N SER A 253 29.60 -6.86 0.15
CA SER A 253 29.30 -7.89 -0.87
C SER A 253 28.37 -9.00 -0.37
N ASN A 254 28.04 -8.97 0.92
CA ASN A 254 27.28 -10.00 1.62
C ASN A 254 26.63 -9.41 2.88
N TYR A 255 25.68 -10.13 3.49
CA TYR A 255 24.93 -9.69 4.67
C TYR A 255 25.70 -9.78 6.01
N THR A 256 26.96 -10.22 6.00
CA THR A 256 27.84 -10.09 7.17
C THR A 256 28.32 -8.65 7.32
N ASP A 257 28.60 -8.00 6.18
CA ASP A 257 29.12 -6.63 6.13
C ASP A 257 27.99 -5.62 5.91
N TYR A 258 26.96 -5.98 5.12
CA TYR A 258 25.72 -5.21 5.01
C TYR A 258 24.74 -5.66 6.08
N ILE A 259 24.79 -5.02 7.24
CA ILE A 259 24.01 -5.41 8.40
C ILE A 259 22.57 -4.92 8.22
N ILE A 260 21.65 -5.88 8.05
CA ILE A 260 20.21 -5.63 8.20
C ILE A 260 19.80 -5.88 9.65
N PRO A 261 18.79 -5.17 10.19
CA PRO A 261 18.31 -5.41 11.54
C PRO A 261 17.79 -6.84 11.72
N THR A 262 17.95 -7.35 12.94
CA THR A 262 17.42 -8.63 13.39
C THR A 262 16.14 -8.43 14.19
N PHE A 263 15.47 -9.53 14.54
CA PHE A 263 14.30 -9.47 15.43
C PHE A 263 14.62 -8.87 16.82
N MET A 264 15.90 -8.91 17.25
CA MET A 264 16.33 -8.35 18.53
C MET A 264 16.47 -6.82 18.50
N ASP A 265 16.50 -6.23 17.31
CA ASP A 265 16.65 -4.79 17.09
C ASP A 265 15.29 -4.08 17.02
N MET A 266 14.20 -4.84 16.98
CA MET A 266 12.84 -4.29 17.05
C MET A 266 12.59 -3.61 18.42
N PRO A 267 11.83 -2.51 18.42
CA PRO A 267 11.47 -1.83 19.66
C PRO A 267 10.62 -2.73 20.56
N LYS A 268 10.65 -2.47 21.87
CA LYS A 268 9.79 -3.19 22.83
C LYS A 268 8.31 -2.87 22.60
N HIS A 269 8.03 -1.67 22.10
CA HIS A 269 6.69 -1.22 21.76
C HIS A 269 6.72 -0.54 20.39
N SER A 270 5.96 -1.08 19.44
CA SER A 270 5.57 -0.36 18.22
C SER A 270 4.05 -0.24 18.20
N GLU A 271 3.56 0.98 18.03
CA GLU A 271 2.15 1.29 17.92
C GLU A 271 1.90 2.16 16.70
N VAL A 272 0.89 1.78 15.92
CA VAL A 272 0.40 2.57 14.80
C VAL A 272 -1.05 2.96 14.97
N GLN A 273 -1.32 4.22 14.66
CA GLN A 273 -2.68 4.73 14.46
C GLN A 273 -2.91 5.06 12.98
N PHE A 274 -4.06 4.68 12.46
CA PHE A 274 -4.49 5.10 11.14
C PHE A 274 -5.48 6.23 11.30
N HIS A 275 -5.10 7.43 10.85
CA HIS A 275 -5.99 8.59 10.86
C HIS A 275 -7.12 8.41 9.85
N GLU A 276 -8.35 8.59 10.30
CA GLU A 276 -9.54 8.44 9.48
C GLU A 276 -9.79 9.71 8.65
N SER A 277 -9.27 9.72 7.43
CA SER A 277 -9.66 10.68 6.39
C SER A 277 -10.39 9.97 5.24
N TYR A 278 -11.00 10.72 4.33
CA TYR A 278 -11.62 10.17 3.12
C TYR A 278 -11.10 10.91 1.88
N ASP A 279 -10.32 10.22 1.05
CA ASP A 279 -9.85 10.78 -0.22
C ASP A 279 -10.91 10.62 -1.33
N PRO A 280 -11.41 11.69 -1.95
CA PRO A 280 -12.47 11.58 -2.96
C PRO A 280 -12.02 10.90 -4.25
N TYR A 281 -10.72 10.71 -4.47
CA TYR A 281 -10.17 10.06 -5.65
C TYR A 281 -9.78 8.60 -5.38
N GLY A 282 -9.61 8.23 -4.11
CA GLY A 282 -9.24 6.89 -3.69
C GLY A 282 -10.39 5.88 -3.77
N PRO A 283 -10.10 4.59 -3.97
CA PRO A 283 -11.13 3.55 -3.92
C PRO A 283 -11.68 3.47 -2.50
N TYR A 284 -12.97 3.79 -2.34
CA TYR A 284 -13.63 3.92 -1.04
C TYR A 284 -12.92 4.87 -0.07
N GLY A 285 -12.18 5.87 -0.56
CA GLY A 285 -11.44 6.80 0.28
C GLY A 285 -9.98 6.43 0.57
N ALA A 286 -9.50 5.28 0.09
CA ALA A 286 -8.16 4.77 0.42
C ALA A 286 -7.01 5.47 -0.36
N LYS A 287 -5.86 5.60 0.30
CA LYS A 287 -4.61 6.14 -0.24
C LYS A 287 -3.48 5.08 -0.21
N GLY A 288 -2.30 5.43 -0.71
CA GLY A 288 -1.11 4.59 -0.66
C GLY A 288 -0.43 4.61 0.71
N LEU A 289 0.05 3.45 1.17
CA LEU A 289 0.79 3.28 2.44
C LEU A 289 2.26 2.87 2.22
N GLY A 290 2.53 2.07 1.19
CA GLY A 290 3.66 1.13 1.15
C GLY A 290 5.05 1.72 1.36
N GLU A 291 5.37 2.90 0.80
CA GLU A 291 6.69 3.51 0.98
C GLU A 291 6.75 4.39 2.22
N MET A 292 5.66 5.10 2.52
CA MET A 292 5.60 6.10 3.59
C MET A 292 5.96 5.53 4.97
N VAL A 293 5.73 4.24 5.18
CA VAL A 293 5.99 3.51 6.43
C VAL A 293 7.47 3.38 6.80
N ASN A 294 8.43 3.75 5.95
CA ASN A 294 9.85 3.77 6.34
C ASN A 294 10.48 5.17 6.33
N ASN A 295 9.78 6.20 5.84
CA ASN A 295 10.37 7.52 5.59
C ASN A 295 10.66 8.31 6.87
N THR A 296 9.79 8.19 7.88
CA THR A 296 9.84 9.04 9.08
C THR A 296 10.74 8.49 10.18
N GLN A 297 10.88 7.18 10.23
CA GLN A 297 11.57 6.48 11.29
C GLN A 297 13.04 6.91 11.39
N PRO A 298 13.83 6.98 10.30
CA PRO A 298 15.22 7.38 10.39
C PRO A 298 15.41 8.79 10.95
N ALA A 299 14.62 9.74 10.46
CA ALA A 299 14.66 11.13 10.93
C ALA A 299 14.23 11.26 12.40
N ALA A 300 13.18 10.53 12.82
CA ALA A 300 12.74 10.52 14.20
C ALA A 300 13.82 9.94 15.14
N ILE A 301 14.49 8.86 14.73
CA ILE A 301 15.58 8.23 15.50
C ILE A 301 16.78 9.19 15.62
N VAL A 302 17.21 9.83 14.52
CA VAL A 302 18.30 10.82 14.55
C VAL A 302 17.96 12.01 15.46
N ASN A 303 16.73 12.52 15.39
CA ASN A 303 16.27 13.58 16.29
C ASN A 303 16.28 13.12 17.77
N ALA A 304 15.95 11.86 18.03
CA ALA A 304 15.99 11.29 19.37
C ALA A 304 17.43 11.13 19.90
N ILE A 305 18.39 10.78 19.05
CA ILE A 305 19.83 10.76 19.39
C ILE A 305 20.30 12.16 19.76
N TYR A 306 19.91 13.18 18.98
CA TYR A 306 20.21 14.57 19.30
C TYR A 306 19.63 14.97 20.66
N ASP A 307 18.37 14.64 20.95
CA ASP A 307 17.77 14.92 22.27
C ASP A 307 18.52 14.20 23.41
N ALA A 308 18.95 12.95 23.20
CA ALA A 308 19.61 12.15 24.24
C ALA A 308 21.01 12.66 24.62
N VAL A 309 21.84 12.99 23.63
CA VAL A 309 23.28 13.25 23.85
C VAL A 309 23.75 14.61 23.29
N GLY A 310 22.92 15.26 22.48
CA GLY A 310 23.13 16.58 21.90
C GLY A 310 24.17 16.62 20.79
N VAL A 311 24.37 15.52 20.06
CA VAL A 311 25.18 15.49 18.84
C VAL A 311 24.27 15.39 17.63
N LEU A 312 24.62 16.10 16.56
CA LEU A 312 23.85 16.11 15.32
C LEU A 312 24.46 15.12 14.34
N VAL A 313 23.72 14.06 14.00
CA VAL A 313 24.13 13.10 12.96
C VAL A 313 23.62 13.60 11.62
N GLU A 314 24.52 14.16 10.80
CA GLU A 314 24.16 14.73 9.48
C GLU A 314 24.15 13.70 8.35
N SER A 315 24.74 12.53 8.57
CA SER A 315 24.73 11.41 7.62
C SER A 315 24.40 10.10 8.34
N ILE A 316 23.37 9.40 7.84
CA ILE A 316 23.01 8.05 8.31
C ILE A 316 23.76 6.98 7.49
N PRO A 317 23.99 5.78 8.05
CA PRO A 317 23.57 5.35 9.39
C PRO A 317 24.34 6.05 10.53
N ALA A 318 23.68 6.22 11.65
CA ALA A 318 24.21 6.72 12.91
C ALA A 318 24.95 5.61 13.66
N THR A 319 26.04 5.13 13.05
CA THR A 319 26.83 4.02 13.60
C THR A 319 27.43 4.38 14.97
N PRO A 320 27.72 3.39 15.82
CA PRO A 320 28.34 3.64 17.13
C PRO A 320 29.64 4.45 17.02
N GLU A 321 30.48 4.14 16.02
CA GLU A 321 31.71 4.90 15.75
C GLU A 321 31.43 6.37 15.44
N LYS A 322 30.46 6.66 14.58
CA LYS A 322 30.10 8.03 14.20
C LYS A 322 29.59 8.82 15.41
N ILE A 323 28.78 8.19 16.26
CA ILE A 323 28.27 8.80 17.49
C ILE A 323 29.41 9.12 18.46
N LEU A 324 30.34 8.19 18.68
CA LEU A 324 31.49 8.41 19.57
C LEU A 324 32.39 9.55 19.08
N ARG A 325 32.71 9.59 17.78
CA ARG A 325 33.49 10.70 17.18
C ARG A 325 32.82 12.06 17.43
N LEU A 326 31.50 12.15 17.23
CA LEU A 326 30.75 13.38 17.48
C LEU A 326 30.71 13.77 18.96
N LEU A 327 30.71 12.80 19.88
CA LEU A 327 30.80 13.05 21.32
C LEU A 327 32.17 13.59 21.72
N GLU A 328 33.24 12.99 21.20
CA GLU A 328 34.62 13.44 21.41
C GLU A 328 34.82 14.87 20.88
N GLU A 329 34.34 15.18 19.68
CA GLU A 329 34.39 16.52 19.08
C GLU A 329 33.64 17.57 19.92
N LYS A 330 32.55 17.16 20.58
CA LYS A 330 31.78 18.01 21.50
C LYS A 330 32.50 18.22 22.86
N GLY A 331 33.59 17.50 23.12
CA GLY A 331 34.32 17.55 24.39
C GLY A 331 33.65 16.75 25.51
N LYS A 332 32.95 15.67 25.14
CA LYS A 332 32.50 14.63 26.07
C LYS A 332 33.42 13.42 26.01
#